data_AF-A0A7K2Q5B6-F1
#
_entry.id   AF-A0A7K2Q5B6-F1
#
_cell.length_a   1.000
_cell.length_b   1.000
_cell.length_c   1.000
_cell.angle_alpha   90.00
_cell.angle_beta   90.00
_cell.angle_gamma   90.00
#
_symmetry.space_group_name_H-M   'P 1'
#
loop_
_entity.id
_entity.type
_entity.pdbx_description
1 polymer ?
#
loop_
_entity_poly.entity_id
_entity_poly.type
_entity_poly.pdbx_seq_one_letter_code
_entity_poly.pdbx_strand_id
1 'polypeptide(L)'
;MQHDQLQGDGDLMTEEGPQTTGRGRPKRLRRLLISGALALTLVAGGGAAAYKYKLFSDIGDPVSFGKVQESAAAVEEIRPGVSMPTGPKASFVRTYRLPDGTQIGRTTLTGAKSGFTGDVWVWVPRQYDDPAYAKSAFPVLISLPGGRGYPTNYWGTGPGLGLQKAVSDGANAGTSLPFILIMPVHNADTKHHFDASDIPGEPKMGTWMAEDIPDFTRANFRTFTSRDGWAFMGSSAGGFGAFKHVLKYPDRFKAAIASGVDIVPDSPLWKGNTQAMDENNPEKLAEKLIEEGGPDVYINFQIGTKETGREKAEKFMKEYGRGPVHTTLQVIQDGEHNGKSYVRGMREGALEWISKVMLAPTPDPAVR
;
A
#
# COMPACT_ATOMS: atom_id res chain seq x y z
N MET A 1 12.71 15.28 -62.40
CA MET A 1 13.26 15.35 -63.77
C MET A 1 14.25 14.21 -63.91
N GLN A 2 13.86 13.35 -64.84
CA GLN A 2 14.53 12.28 -65.58
C GLN A 2 16.07 12.23 -65.67
N HIS A 3 16.50 11.00 -65.95
CA HIS A 3 17.73 10.50 -66.58
C HIS A 3 18.85 10.03 -65.64
N ASP A 4 19.10 8.71 -65.58
CA ASP A 4 19.82 7.87 -66.58
C ASP A 4 21.27 8.32 -66.73
N GLN A 5 22.28 7.49 -66.95
CA GLN A 5 22.54 6.05 -66.92
C GLN A 5 24.01 5.96 -67.39
N LEU A 6 24.59 4.75 -67.35
CA LEU A 6 25.75 4.28 -68.13
C LEU A 6 27.13 4.56 -67.51
N GLN A 7 27.83 3.54 -67.01
CA GLN A 7 28.46 2.37 -67.69
C GLN A 7 29.84 2.66 -68.28
N GLY A 8 30.70 1.65 -68.15
CA GLY A 8 31.98 1.49 -68.86
C GLY A 8 33.13 1.45 -67.87
N ASP A 9 33.51 0.27 -67.34
CA ASP A 9 34.45 -0.70 -67.94
C ASP A 9 35.79 -0.03 -68.28
N GLY A 10 36.92 -0.43 -67.72
CA GLY A 10 37.48 -1.78 -67.67
C GLY A 10 38.92 -1.58 -68.19
N ASP A 11 39.90 -1.49 -67.29
CA ASP A 11 40.80 -2.58 -66.91
C ASP A 11 41.78 -2.97 -68.04
N LEU A 12 43.08 -2.87 -67.76
CA LEU A 12 44.24 -3.48 -68.44
C LEU A 12 45.50 -2.97 -67.71
N MET A 13 46.01 -3.72 -66.73
CA MET A 13 47.07 -4.74 -66.89
C MET A 13 48.33 -4.18 -67.56
N THR A 14 49.41 -3.94 -66.80
CA THR A 14 50.49 -4.92 -66.55
C THR A 14 51.61 -4.33 -65.69
N GLU A 15 52.21 -5.23 -64.91
CA GLU A 15 53.34 -5.06 -64.00
C GLU A 15 54.65 -4.70 -64.72
N GLU A 16 55.54 -3.93 -64.07
CA GLU A 16 56.85 -4.42 -63.61
C GLU A 16 57.52 -3.38 -62.67
N GLY A 17 58.34 -3.89 -61.75
CA GLY A 17 58.56 -3.32 -60.41
C GLY A 17 59.49 -2.10 -60.28
N PRO A 18 59.59 -1.52 -59.06
CA PRO A 18 60.67 -0.61 -58.72
C PRO A 18 61.52 -1.08 -57.54
N GLN A 19 62.83 -0.80 -57.61
CA GLN A 19 63.66 -0.45 -56.45
C GLN A 19 64.16 0.99 -56.73
N THR A 20 64.22 1.96 -55.81
CA THR A 20 64.69 1.91 -54.43
C THR A 20 64.18 3.11 -53.59
N THR A 21 64.25 2.93 -52.27
CA THR A 21 64.53 3.91 -51.20
C THR A 21 63.49 4.95 -50.79
N GLY A 22 62.90 4.73 -49.60
CA GLY A 22 62.30 5.76 -48.77
C GLY A 22 62.15 5.27 -47.32
N ARG A 23 62.96 5.82 -46.41
CA ARG A 23 62.86 5.64 -44.95
C ARG A 23 61.46 6.06 -44.46
N GLY A 24 60.81 5.21 -43.65
CA GLY A 24 59.53 5.53 -43.01
C GLY A 24 59.17 4.55 -41.87
N ARG A 25 58.58 5.10 -40.81
CA ARG A 25 58.34 4.57 -39.45
C ARG A 25 57.28 3.44 -39.34
N PRO A 26 57.11 2.79 -38.16
CA PRO A 26 56.71 1.40 -38.06
C PRO A 26 55.19 1.14 -38.04
N LYS A 27 54.85 -0.07 -38.48
CA LYS A 27 53.56 -0.76 -38.32
C LYS A 27 53.08 -0.71 -36.86
N ARG A 28 51.84 -0.23 -36.63
CA ARG A 28 50.85 -0.71 -35.62
C ARG A 28 49.65 0.25 -35.57
N LEU A 29 48.67 0.07 -36.44
CA LEU A 29 47.34 0.67 -36.23
C LEU A 29 46.25 -0.12 -36.98
N ARG A 30 45.85 -1.27 -36.44
CA ARG A 30 44.58 -1.94 -36.78
C ARG A 30 44.31 -3.05 -35.77
N ARG A 31 43.99 -2.68 -34.53
CA ARG A 31 43.44 -3.53 -33.46
C ARG A 31 43.14 -2.67 -32.24
N LEU A 32 42.16 -1.75 -32.33
CA LEU A 32 41.64 -1.03 -31.17
C LEU A 32 40.21 -0.47 -31.35
N LEU A 33 39.45 -0.94 -32.34
CA LEU A 33 38.04 -0.53 -32.52
C LEU A 33 37.01 -1.67 -32.40
N ILE A 34 37.42 -2.87 -32.00
CA ILE A 34 36.48 -4.00 -31.79
C ILE A 34 36.32 -4.32 -30.29
N SER A 35 37.23 -3.87 -29.43
CA SER A 35 37.14 -4.11 -27.97
C SER A 35 36.23 -3.12 -27.23
N GLY A 36 36.07 -1.90 -27.76
CA GLY A 36 35.22 -0.86 -27.13
C GLY A 36 33.72 -1.04 -27.41
N ALA A 37 33.37 -1.45 -28.63
CA ALA A 37 31.97 -1.67 -29.02
C ALA A 37 31.36 -2.91 -28.35
N LEU A 38 32.16 -3.95 -28.05
CA LEU A 38 31.68 -5.16 -27.38
C LEU A 38 31.48 -4.95 -25.87
N ALA A 39 32.31 -4.12 -25.23
CA ALA A 39 32.13 -3.77 -23.82
C ALA A 39 30.94 -2.83 -23.59
N LEU A 40 30.69 -1.87 -24.49
CA LEU A 40 29.53 -0.97 -24.41
C LEU A 40 28.20 -1.64 -24.76
N THR A 41 28.19 -2.63 -25.66
CA THR A 41 26.97 -3.40 -25.97
C THR A 41 26.64 -4.44 -24.89
N LEU A 42 27.62 -5.02 -24.21
CA LEU A 42 27.38 -5.89 -23.05
C LEU A 42 26.91 -5.12 -21.82
N VAL A 43 27.40 -3.91 -21.58
CA VAL A 43 26.95 -3.09 -20.43
C VAL A 43 25.58 -2.45 -20.69
N ALA A 44 25.33 -1.88 -21.88
CA ALA A 44 24.04 -1.26 -22.19
C ALA A 44 22.94 -2.29 -22.52
N GLY A 45 23.27 -3.35 -23.27
CA GLY A 45 22.32 -4.40 -23.66
C GLY A 45 22.14 -5.47 -22.58
N GLY A 46 23.22 -5.85 -21.89
CA GLY A 46 23.17 -6.83 -20.80
C GLY A 46 22.55 -6.27 -19.51
N GLY A 47 22.78 -4.99 -19.19
CA GLY A 47 22.11 -4.31 -18.07
C GLY A 47 20.60 -4.17 -18.29
N ALA A 48 20.18 -3.77 -19.49
CA ALA A 48 18.77 -3.69 -19.85
C ALA A 48 18.10 -5.07 -19.91
N ALA A 49 18.79 -6.09 -20.42
CA ALA A 49 18.30 -7.46 -20.41
C ALA A 49 18.22 -8.03 -18.98
N ALA A 50 19.23 -7.83 -18.13
CA ALA A 50 19.20 -8.28 -16.74
C ALA A 50 18.14 -7.58 -15.90
N TYR A 51 17.87 -6.30 -16.16
CA TYR A 51 16.75 -5.54 -15.57
C TYR A 51 15.39 -6.07 -16.07
N LYS A 52 15.29 -6.41 -17.37
CA LYS A 52 14.09 -7.01 -17.98
C LYS A 52 13.85 -8.46 -17.55
N TYR A 53 14.90 -9.21 -17.24
CA TYR A 53 14.87 -10.62 -16.79
C TYR A 53 15.00 -10.78 -15.26
N LYS A 54 14.89 -9.70 -14.48
CA LYS A 54 14.97 -9.74 -13.01
C LYS A 54 16.26 -10.34 -12.43
N LEU A 55 17.36 -10.44 -13.20
CA LEU A 55 18.61 -11.02 -12.72
C LEU A 55 19.28 -10.23 -11.57
N PHE A 56 18.88 -8.97 -11.37
CA PHE A 56 19.28 -8.12 -10.24
C PHE A 56 18.08 -7.64 -9.40
N SER A 57 16.93 -8.30 -9.57
CA SER A 57 15.73 -7.96 -8.80
C SER A 57 15.73 -8.75 -7.51
N ASP A 58 15.60 -8.03 -6.41
CA ASP A 58 15.53 -8.58 -5.06
C ASP A 58 14.07 -8.94 -4.67
N ILE A 59 13.18 -9.00 -5.66
CA ILE A 59 11.76 -9.35 -5.52
C ILE A 59 11.63 -10.87 -5.42
N GLY A 60 10.94 -11.34 -4.39
CA GLY A 60 10.85 -12.74 -4.02
C GLY A 60 11.80 -13.12 -2.89
N ASP A 61 12.83 -12.32 -2.62
CA ASP A 61 13.74 -12.55 -1.50
C ASP A 61 13.04 -12.36 -0.15
N PRO A 62 13.49 -13.04 0.91
CA PRO A 62 13.06 -12.76 2.27
C PRO A 62 13.26 -11.28 2.63
N VAL A 63 12.29 -10.71 3.35
CA VAL A 63 12.38 -9.38 3.94
C VAL A 63 11.95 -9.42 5.39
N SER A 64 12.63 -8.66 6.24
CA SER A 64 12.27 -8.44 7.64
C SER A 64 12.00 -6.96 7.87
N PHE A 65 11.11 -6.69 8.83
CA PHE A 65 10.78 -5.37 9.31
C PHE A 65 11.22 -5.23 10.77
N GLY A 66 11.57 -4.02 11.21
CA GLY A 66 11.96 -3.78 12.60
C GLY A 66 13.40 -4.18 12.90
N LYS A 67 14.35 -3.75 12.07
CA LYS A 67 15.80 -4.02 12.28
C LYS A 67 16.29 -3.52 13.64
N VAL A 68 15.66 -2.45 14.14
CA VAL A 68 15.95 -1.84 15.44
C VAL A 68 15.43 -2.68 16.62
N GLN A 69 14.54 -3.66 16.37
CA GLN A 69 13.95 -4.48 17.42
C GLN A 69 14.97 -5.43 18.07
N GLU A 70 15.99 -5.88 17.33
CA GLU A 70 17.00 -6.81 17.84
C GLU A 70 17.92 -6.17 18.90
N SER A 71 18.03 -4.84 18.94
CA SER A 71 18.78 -4.14 20.01
C SER A 71 17.88 -3.66 21.16
N ALA A 72 16.60 -3.39 20.92
CA ALA A 72 15.68 -2.80 21.90
C ALA A 72 15.07 -3.80 22.90
N ALA A 73 15.10 -5.11 22.60
CA ALA A 73 14.64 -6.16 23.53
C ALA A 73 15.50 -6.26 24.82
N ALA A 74 16.62 -5.54 24.87
CA ALA A 74 17.50 -5.44 26.03
C ALA A 74 17.21 -4.22 26.93
N VAL A 75 16.09 -3.49 26.74
CA VAL A 75 15.84 -2.22 27.44
C VAL A 75 14.75 -2.35 28.52
N GLU A 76 15.07 -1.87 29.72
CA GLU A 76 14.35 -2.08 30.99
C GLU A 76 12.98 -1.39 31.13
N GLU A 77 12.53 -0.53 30.20
CA GLU A 77 11.18 0.05 30.27
C GLU A 77 10.60 0.36 28.87
N ILE A 78 9.61 -0.44 28.46
CA ILE A 78 8.74 -0.14 27.31
C ILE A 78 7.73 0.93 27.75
N ARG A 79 7.52 1.97 26.93
CA ARG A 79 6.60 3.06 27.26
C ARG A 79 5.16 2.54 27.45
N PRO A 80 4.36 3.10 28.38
CA PRO A 80 2.95 2.78 28.50
C PRO A 80 2.21 2.93 27.18
N GLY A 81 1.30 1.99 26.87
CA GLY A 81 0.52 1.99 25.63
C GLY A 81 1.23 1.41 24.40
N VAL A 82 2.49 0.99 24.52
CA VAL A 82 3.25 0.33 23.45
C VAL A 82 3.12 -1.19 23.57
N SER A 83 2.64 -1.83 22.51
CA SER A 83 2.70 -3.29 22.34
C SER A 83 3.91 -3.64 21.49
N MET A 84 4.89 -4.33 22.08
CA MET A 84 5.97 -4.94 21.30
C MET A 84 5.46 -6.18 20.54
N PRO A 85 6.07 -6.55 19.40
CA PRO A 85 5.71 -7.76 18.66
C PRO A 85 5.74 -9.01 19.54
N THR A 86 4.59 -9.68 19.66
CA THR A 86 4.42 -10.85 20.54
C THR A 86 4.79 -12.18 19.89
N GLY A 87 4.95 -12.20 18.57
CA GLY A 87 5.01 -13.42 17.78
C GLY A 87 3.64 -14.13 17.66
N PRO A 88 3.54 -15.17 16.80
CA PRO A 88 4.63 -15.72 15.99
C PRO A 88 5.08 -14.76 14.87
N LYS A 89 6.39 -14.76 14.57
CA LYS A 89 6.95 -13.97 13.47
C LYS A 89 6.54 -14.57 12.13
N ALA A 90 5.92 -13.77 11.28
CA ALA A 90 5.59 -14.14 9.92
C ALA A 90 6.83 -14.08 9.03
N SER A 91 6.87 -14.97 8.03
CA SER A 91 7.86 -14.93 6.96
C SER A 91 7.32 -14.08 5.81
N PHE A 92 8.06 -13.05 5.42
CA PHE A 92 7.69 -12.16 4.33
C PHE A 92 8.61 -12.35 3.13
N VAL A 93 8.02 -12.30 1.94
CA VAL A 93 8.75 -12.13 0.68
C VAL A 93 8.60 -10.72 0.18
N ARG A 94 9.68 -10.11 -0.31
CA ARG A 94 9.67 -8.76 -0.88
C ARG A 94 8.87 -8.76 -2.18
N THR A 95 7.85 -7.91 -2.27
CA THR A 95 7.09 -7.70 -3.50
C THR A 95 7.41 -6.39 -4.19
N TYR A 96 7.96 -5.41 -3.45
CA TYR A 96 8.41 -4.15 -4.02
C TYR A 96 9.47 -3.47 -3.14
N ARG A 97 10.35 -2.67 -3.77
CA ARG A 97 11.25 -1.73 -3.11
C ARG A 97 10.97 -0.32 -3.64
N LEU A 98 10.67 0.60 -2.73
CA LEU A 98 10.40 1.99 -3.06
C LEU A 98 11.70 2.78 -3.28
N PRO A 99 11.66 3.91 -4.00
CA PRO A 99 12.84 4.76 -4.21
C PRO A 99 13.51 5.26 -2.93
N ASP A 100 12.74 5.40 -1.83
CA ASP A 100 13.27 5.79 -0.52
C ASP A 100 13.90 4.63 0.26
N GLY A 101 13.99 3.44 -0.33
CA GLY A 101 14.58 2.23 0.25
C GLY A 101 13.62 1.42 1.14
N THR A 102 12.44 1.94 1.47
CA THR A 102 11.39 1.15 2.15
C THR A 102 10.88 0.05 1.23
N GLN A 103 10.24 -0.98 1.80
CA GLN A 103 9.90 -2.20 1.08
C GLN A 103 8.47 -2.62 1.39
N ILE A 104 7.82 -3.25 0.42
CA ILE A 104 6.56 -3.96 0.61
C ILE A 104 6.89 -5.45 0.71
N GLY A 105 6.43 -6.08 1.78
CA GLY A 105 6.53 -7.51 2.02
C GLY A 105 5.15 -8.16 1.89
N ARG A 106 5.10 -9.43 1.48
CA ARG A 106 3.89 -10.24 1.43
C ARG A 106 4.07 -11.50 2.26
N THR A 107 3.03 -11.89 2.97
CA THR A 107 2.91 -13.21 3.59
C THR A 107 1.53 -13.79 3.33
N THR A 108 1.39 -15.11 3.48
CA THR A 108 0.09 -15.78 3.48
C THR A 108 -0.25 -16.10 4.93
N LEU A 109 -1.40 -15.62 5.39
CA LEU A 109 -1.86 -15.76 6.76
C LEU A 109 -3.09 -16.67 6.80
N THR A 110 -3.06 -17.65 7.69
CA THR A 110 -4.25 -18.40 8.11
C THR A 110 -4.78 -17.78 9.40
N GLY A 111 -5.96 -17.17 9.34
CA GLY A 111 -6.64 -16.57 10.47
C GLY A 111 -7.11 -17.64 11.45
N ALA A 112 -6.66 -17.56 12.69
CA ALA A 112 -7.02 -18.53 13.72
C ALA A 112 -8.51 -18.46 14.09
N LYS A 113 -9.13 -17.29 13.97
CA LYS A 113 -10.53 -17.06 14.37
C LYS A 113 -11.50 -17.16 13.20
N SER A 114 -11.15 -16.59 12.04
CA SER A 114 -11.95 -16.72 10.82
C SER A 114 -11.85 -18.10 10.18
N GLY A 115 -10.72 -18.79 10.37
CA GLY A 115 -10.36 -20.00 9.61
C GLY A 115 -9.99 -19.71 8.15
N PHE A 116 -10.03 -18.45 7.71
CA PHE A 116 -9.72 -18.06 6.34
C PHE A 116 -8.20 -17.99 6.11
N THR A 117 -7.75 -18.35 4.91
CA THR A 117 -6.35 -18.21 4.50
C THR A 117 -6.27 -17.23 3.32
N GLY A 118 -5.48 -16.17 3.49
CA GLY A 118 -5.34 -15.13 2.48
C GLY A 118 -3.99 -14.41 2.54
N ASP A 119 -3.66 -13.73 1.44
CA ASP A 119 -2.44 -12.93 1.37
C ASP A 119 -2.59 -11.58 2.08
N VAL A 120 -1.51 -11.16 2.74
CA VAL A 120 -1.40 -9.86 3.41
C VAL A 120 -0.11 -9.19 2.95
N TRP A 121 -0.23 -7.97 2.44
CA TRP A 121 0.90 -7.10 2.14
C TRP A 121 1.13 -6.13 3.30
N VAL A 122 2.40 -5.81 3.56
CA VAL A 122 2.79 -4.90 4.63
C VAL A 122 3.85 -3.93 4.15
N TRP A 123 3.75 -2.69 4.61
CA TRP A 123 4.77 -1.66 4.49
C TRP A 123 4.88 -0.88 5.80
N VAL A 124 6.10 -0.53 6.20
CA VAL A 124 6.37 0.30 7.37
C VAL A 124 7.07 1.60 6.94
N PRO A 125 6.79 2.73 7.61
CA PRO A 125 7.44 4.01 7.32
C PRO A 125 8.89 3.99 7.79
N ARG A 126 9.74 4.88 7.26
CA ARG A 126 11.18 4.94 7.61
C ARG A 126 11.41 5.14 9.12
N GLN A 127 10.55 5.93 9.75
CA GLN A 127 10.55 6.19 11.19
C GLN A 127 10.47 4.89 12.00
N TYR A 128 9.90 3.81 11.45
CA TYR A 128 9.84 2.52 12.14
C TYR A 128 11.23 1.91 12.37
N ASP A 129 12.20 2.13 11.49
CA ASP A 129 13.58 1.65 11.68
C ASP A 129 14.52 2.77 12.17
N ASP A 130 13.99 3.88 12.65
CA ASP A 130 14.77 4.96 13.27
C ASP A 130 15.01 4.65 14.76
N PRO A 131 16.28 4.62 15.23
CA PRO A 131 16.62 4.40 16.63
C PRO A 131 15.90 5.33 17.61
N ALA A 132 15.58 6.57 17.22
CA ALA A 132 14.82 7.49 18.07
C ALA A 132 13.43 6.95 18.39
N TYR A 133 12.85 6.09 17.53
CA TYR A 133 11.54 5.48 17.76
C TYR A 133 11.62 4.03 18.22
N ALA A 134 12.80 3.56 18.67
CA ALA A 134 13.02 2.17 19.08
C ALA A 134 12.01 1.67 20.14
N LYS A 135 11.58 2.57 21.03
CA LYS A 135 10.64 2.31 22.14
C LYS A 135 9.21 2.78 21.85
N SER A 136 8.92 3.21 20.62
CA SER A 136 7.60 3.73 20.24
C SER A 136 6.76 2.69 19.53
N ALA A 137 5.46 2.74 19.78
CA ALA A 137 4.45 2.17 18.91
C ALA A 137 4.21 3.07 17.69
N PHE A 138 3.64 2.48 16.63
CA PHE A 138 3.20 3.18 15.44
C PHE A 138 1.70 2.96 15.21
N PRO A 139 0.98 3.95 14.66
CA PRO A 139 -0.41 3.77 14.29
C PRO A 139 -0.52 2.85 13.07
N VAL A 140 -1.61 2.11 12.98
CA VAL A 140 -1.89 1.14 11.92
C VAL A 140 -3.01 1.67 11.04
N LEU A 141 -2.81 1.59 9.73
CA LEU A 141 -3.83 1.87 8.72
C LEU A 141 -4.09 0.61 7.87
N ILE A 142 -5.17 -0.09 8.20
CA ILE A 142 -5.61 -1.28 7.46
C ILE A 142 -6.25 -0.79 6.14
N SER A 143 -5.62 -1.12 5.02
CA SER A 143 -5.87 -0.49 3.72
C SER A 143 -6.57 -1.45 2.76
N LEU A 144 -7.85 -1.21 2.50
CA LEU A 144 -8.76 -2.13 1.82
C LEU A 144 -8.99 -1.73 0.35
N PRO A 145 -8.77 -2.65 -0.62
CA PRO A 145 -9.04 -2.42 -2.02
C PRO A 145 -10.55 -2.46 -2.31
N GLY A 146 -10.95 -1.99 -3.48
CA GLY A 146 -12.32 -2.10 -3.98
C GLY A 146 -12.72 -3.52 -4.41
N GLY A 147 -13.85 -3.64 -5.10
CA GLY A 147 -14.60 -4.89 -5.29
C GLY A 147 -13.85 -6.11 -5.84
N ARG A 148 -12.73 -5.97 -6.55
CA ARG A 148 -11.93 -7.14 -6.96
C ARG A 148 -11.34 -7.86 -5.74
N GLY A 149 -10.76 -7.11 -4.80
CA GLY A 149 -10.37 -7.55 -3.45
C GLY A 149 -9.50 -8.79 -3.24
N TYR A 150 -9.28 -9.62 -4.25
CA TYR A 150 -8.69 -10.95 -4.20
C TYR A 150 -8.21 -11.39 -5.61
N PRO A 151 -7.16 -12.21 -5.73
CA PRO A 151 -6.25 -12.66 -4.68
C PRO A 151 -5.23 -11.58 -4.28
N THR A 152 -5.33 -10.37 -4.83
CA THR A 152 -4.39 -9.28 -4.59
C THR A 152 -5.04 -8.07 -3.96
N ASN A 153 -4.23 -7.27 -3.27
CA ASN A 153 -4.58 -5.94 -2.80
C ASN A 153 -3.76 -4.90 -3.58
N TYR A 154 -4.42 -4.10 -4.41
CA TYR A 154 -3.71 -3.14 -5.27
C TYR A 154 -3.01 -2.01 -4.50
N TRP A 155 -3.31 -1.79 -3.21
CA TRP A 155 -2.52 -0.89 -2.38
C TRP A 155 -1.12 -1.45 -2.12
N GLY A 156 -0.99 -2.78 -2.03
CA GLY A 156 0.28 -3.49 -1.83
C GLY A 156 0.96 -3.93 -3.13
N THR A 157 0.19 -4.20 -4.18
CA THR A 157 0.73 -4.65 -5.48
C THR A 157 0.85 -3.55 -6.52
N GLY A 158 0.25 -2.38 -6.27
CA GLY A 158 0.26 -1.21 -7.15
C GLY A 158 0.91 0.02 -6.52
N PRO A 159 2.19 -0.04 -6.07
CA PRO A 159 2.87 1.09 -5.42
C PRO A 159 2.92 2.36 -6.27
N GLY A 160 2.77 2.25 -7.59
CA GLY A 160 2.60 3.39 -8.50
C GLY A 160 1.32 4.21 -8.29
N LEU A 161 0.35 3.71 -7.51
CA LEU A 161 -0.79 4.51 -7.02
C LEU A 161 -0.34 5.57 -6.01
N GLY A 162 0.77 5.34 -5.30
CA GLY A 162 1.42 6.33 -4.45
C GLY A 162 0.95 6.38 -3.01
N LEU A 163 0.23 5.37 -2.49
CA LEU A 163 -0.24 5.34 -1.09
C LEU A 163 0.92 5.46 -0.09
N GLN A 164 1.92 4.57 -0.19
CA GLN A 164 3.09 4.56 0.68
C GLN A 164 3.83 5.90 0.60
N LYS A 165 3.93 6.47 -0.60
CA LYS A 165 4.52 7.78 -0.82
C LYS A 165 3.71 8.89 -0.17
N ALA A 166 2.37 8.86 -0.24
CA ALA A 166 1.51 9.84 0.40
C ALA A 166 1.69 9.83 1.93
N VAL A 167 1.76 8.65 2.54
CA VAL A 167 2.03 8.51 3.98
C VAL A 167 3.43 8.99 4.34
N SER A 168 4.46 8.58 3.57
CA SER A 168 5.85 8.99 3.80
C SER A 168 6.05 10.52 3.64
N ASP A 169 5.55 11.10 2.55
CA ASP A 169 5.60 12.55 2.30
C ASP A 169 4.85 13.31 3.41
N GLY A 170 3.66 12.85 3.79
CA GLY A 170 2.85 13.48 4.83
C GLY A 170 3.49 13.39 6.21
N ALA A 171 4.12 12.26 6.55
CA ALA A 171 4.87 12.10 7.80
C ALA A 171 6.05 13.06 7.88
N ASN A 172 6.77 13.26 6.78
CA ASN A 172 7.87 14.23 6.72
C ASN A 172 7.37 15.68 6.80
N ALA A 173 6.18 15.96 6.26
CA ALA A 173 5.56 17.29 6.28
C ALA A 173 4.75 17.58 7.56
N GLY A 174 4.55 16.60 8.45
CA GLY A 174 3.67 16.72 9.61
C GLY A 174 2.17 16.72 9.29
N THR A 175 1.79 16.36 8.06
CA THR A 175 0.38 16.28 7.58
C THR A 175 -0.15 14.86 7.52
N SER A 176 0.62 13.88 7.99
CA SER A 176 0.19 12.49 8.17
C SER A 176 0.97 11.89 9.34
N LEU A 177 0.37 10.99 10.12
CA LEU A 177 1.16 10.11 10.97
C LEU A 177 1.93 9.11 10.11
N PRO A 178 3.09 8.61 10.58
CA PRO A 178 3.81 7.53 9.92
C PRO A 178 3.10 6.21 10.21
N PHE A 179 2.07 5.88 9.41
CA PHE A 179 1.29 4.66 9.58
C PHE A 179 2.06 3.41 9.13
N ILE A 180 1.95 2.32 9.90
CA ILE A 180 2.14 0.97 9.36
C ILE A 180 0.96 0.68 8.44
N LEU A 181 1.24 0.28 7.20
CA LEU A 181 0.22 -0.08 6.23
C LEU A 181 0.06 -1.60 6.19
N ILE A 182 -1.13 -2.07 6.57
CA ILE A 182 -1.51 -3.47 6.49
C ILE A 182 -2.55 -3.62 5.39
N MET A 183 -2.25 -4.39 4.37
CA MET A 183 -3.00 -4.45 3.11
C MET A 183 -3.44 -5.90 2.87
N PRO A 184 -4.48 -6.39 3.58
CA PRO A 184 -4.99 -7.74 3.40
C PRO A 184 -5.84 -7.87 2.13
N VAL A 185 -6.03 -9.09 1.64
CA VAL A 185 -7.15 -9.37 0.73
C VAL A 185 -8.48 -9.01 1.39
N HIS A 186 -9.40 -8.46 0.60
CA HIS A 186 -10.71 -7.98 1.04
C HIS A 186 -11.82 -9.03 0.88
N ASN A 187 -11.74 -9.87 -0.15
CA ASN A 187 -12.71 -10.93 -0.45
C ASN A 187 -12.06 -12.31 -0.31
N ALA A 188 -12.90 -13.34 -0.19
CA ALA A 188 -12.44 -14.72 -0.14
C ALA A 188 -12.25 -15.37 -1.53
N ASP A 189 -12.82 -14.76 -2.58
CA ASP A 189 -12.69 -15.21 -3.96
C ASP A 189 -12.79 -14.03 -4.95
N THR A 190 -12.65 -14.32 -6.26
CA THR A 190 -12.69 -13.31 -7.33
C THR A 190 -14.09 -13.02 -7.87
N LYS A 191 -15.12 -13.73 -7.39
CA LYS A 191 -16.48 -13.77 -7.96
C LYS A 191 -17.47 -13.00 -7.11
N HIS A 192 -17.26 -12.95 -5.80
CA HIS A 192 -18.21 -12.40 -4.85
C HIS A 192 -17.59 -11.28 -4.01
N HIS A 193 -18.43 -10.33 -3.63
CA HIS A 193 -18.14 -9.38 -2.57
C HIS A 193 -18.78 -9.85 -1.26
N PHE A 194 -18.02 -9.80 -0.18
CA PHE A 194 -18.44 -10.32 1.13
C PHE A 194 -18.87 -9.21 2.10
N ASP A 195 -18.98 -7.97 1.63
CA ASP A 195 -19.28 -6.77 2.44
C ASP A 195 -18.37 -6.61 3.66
N ALA A 196 -17.17 -7.20 3.62
CA ALA A 196 -16.29 -7.38 4.76
C ALA A 196 -17.04 -7.91 6.01
N SER A 197 -17.92 -8.89 5.83
CA SER A 197 -18.83 -9.40 6.85
C SER A 197 -18.68 -10.91 7.03
N ASP A 198 -19.17 -11.40 8.18
CA ASP A 198 -19.39 -12.83 8.39
C ASP A 198 -20.77 -13.20 7.88
N ILE A 199 -20.89 -13.37 6.56
CA ILE A 199 -22.14 -13.76 5.92
C ILE A 199 -22.44 -15.24 6.26
N PRO A 200 -23.65 -15.59 6.72
CA PRO A 200 -23.98 -16.97 7.11
C PRO A 200 -23.69 -17.99 6.00
N GLY A 201 -22.88 -19.00 6.30
CA GLY A 201 -22.50 -20.07 5.37
C GLY A 201 -21.31 -19.73 4.46
N GLU A 202 -20.76 -18.52 4.57
CA GLU A 202 -19.63 -18.04 3.77
C GLU A 202 -18.36 -17.87 4.62
N PRO A 203 -17.17 -17.70 4.00
CA PRO A 203 -15.97 -17.32 4.73
C PRO A 203 -16.15 -16.09 5.64
N LYS A 204 -15.60 -16.15 6.85
CA LYS A 204 -15.76 -15.12 7.89
C LYS A 204 -14.89 -13.88 7.64
N MET A 205 -15.25 -13.10 6.64
CA MET A 205 -14.46 -11.93 6.22
C MET A 205 -14.57 -10.75 7.18
N GLY A 206 -15.61 -10.68 8.02
CA GLY A 206 -15.70 -9.69 9.11
C GLY A 206 -14.73 -10.04 10.24
N THR A 207 -14.69 -11.30 10.67
CA THR A 207 -13.73 -11.78 11.69
C THR A 207 -12.28 -11.67 11.18
N TRP A 208 -12.03 -11.99 9.90
CA TRP A 208 -10.72 -11.82 9.29
C TRP A 208 -10.19 -10.38 9.45
N MET A 209 -11.02 -9.39 9.12
CA MET A 209 -10.66 -7.98 9.19
C MET A 209 -10.60 -7.42 10.61
N ALA A 210 -11.55 -7.79 11.46
CA ALA A 210 -11.71 -7.22 12.79
C ALA A 210 -10.82 -7.89 13.86
N GLU A 211 -10.34 -9.10 13.60
CA GLU A 211 -9.63 -9.90 14.60
C GLU A 211 -8.30 -10.46 14.08
N ASP A 212 -8.31 -11.28 13.03
CA ASP A 212 -7.10 -11.97 12.58
C ASP A 212 -6.04 -11.00 12.05
N ILE A 213 -6.44 -9.96 11.31
CA ILE A 213 -5.53 -8.93 10.81
C ILE A 213 -4.91 -8.08 11.95
N PRO A 214 -5.68 -7.55 12.91
CA PRO A 214 -5.12 -6.91 14.10
C PRO A 214 -4.19 -7.83 14.91
N ASP A 215 -4.56 -9.09 15.13
CA ASP A 215 -3.76 -10.04 15.90
C ASP A 215 -2.43 -10.36 15.18
N PHE A 216 -2.48 -10.61 13.87
CA PHE A 216 -1.30 -10.71 13.02
C PHE A 216 -0.40 -9.47 13.11
N THR A 217 -1.00 -8.28 13.09
CA THR A 217 -0.26 -7.03 13.11
C THR A 217 0.44 -6.84 14.45
N ARG A 218 -0.24 -7.08 15.58
CA ARG A 218 0.36 -7.04 16.93
C ARG A 218 1.46 -8.07 17.11
N ALA A 219 1.32 -9.25 16.51
CA ALA A 219 2.33 -10.30 16.57
C ALA A 219 3.64 -9.91 15.86
N ASN A 220 3.58 -9.02 14.87
CA ASN A 220 4.70 -8.73 13.96
C ASN A 220 5.24 -7.29 14.06
N PHE A 221 4.48 -6.34 14.60
CA PHE A 221 4.85 -4.91 14.60
C PHE A 221 4.60 -4.22 15.95
N ARG A 222 5.39 -3.17 16.23
CA ARG A 222 5.20 -2.28 17.38
C ARG A 222 3.97 -1.42 17.14
N THR A 223 2.91 -1.71 17.86
CA THR A 223 1.60 -1.06 17.69
C THR A 223 1.11 -0.49 19.00
N PHE A 224 0.14 0.43 18.95
CA PHE A 224 -0.51 0.90 20.15
C PHE A 224 -1.47 -0.17 20.69
N THR A 225 -1.51 -0.33 22.00
CA THR A 225 -2.51 -1.20 22.65
C THR A 225 -3.92 -0.60 22.60
N SER A 226 -4.02 0.73 22.59
CA SER A 226 -5.28 1.45 22.47
C SER A 226 -5.81 1.46 21.04
N ARG A 227 -7.14 1.39 20.89
CA ARG A 227 -7.87 1.63 19.62
C ARG A 227 -7.50 2.93 18.92
N ASP A 228 -6.97 3.90 19.66
CA ASP A 228 -6.59 5.21 19.14
C ASP A 228 -5.37 5.18 18.22
N GLY A 229 -4.68 4.04 18.15
CA GLY A 229 -3.65 3.77 17.14
C GLY A 229 -4.15 2.93 15.95
N TRP A 230 -5.44 2.64 15.82
CA TRP A 230 -5.96 1.73 14.79
C TRP A 230 -7.02 2.41 13.92
N ALA A 231 -6.78 2.42 12.62
CA ALA A 231 -7.68 2.97 11.62
C ALA A 231 -7.78 2.06 10.40
N PHE A 232 -8.86 2.27 9.64
CA PHE A 232 -9.03 1.71 8.32
C PHE A 232 -8.89 2.79 7.25
N MET A 233 -8.58 2.36 6.04
CA MET A 233 -8.94 3.09 4.84
C MET A 233 -9.41 2.12 3.78
N GLY A 234 -10.14 2.61 2.80
CA GLY A 234 -10.41 1.83 1.60
C GLY A 234 -11.18 2.61 0.55
N SER A 235 -11.35 1.98 -0.61
CA SER A 235 -12.19 2.55 -1.65
C SER A 235 -13.28 1.60 -2.13
N SER A 236 -14.41 2.14 -2.57
CA SER A 236 -15.57 1.37 -3.04
C SER A 236 -15.97 0.32 -2.00
N ALA A 237 -16.06 -0.97 -2.36
CA ALA A 237 -16.32 -2.06 -1.42
C ALA A 237 -15.38 -2.07 -0.19
N GLY A 238 -14.09 -1.76 -0.38
CA GLY A 238 -13.14 -1.62 0.72
C GLY A 238 -13.39 -0.39 1.58
N GLY A 239 -13.89 0.69 0.99
CA GLY A 239 -14.29 1.89 1.72
C GLY A 239 -15.52 1.61 2.58
N PHE A 240 -16.53 0.91 2.05
CA PHE A 240 -17.67 0.40 2.83
C PHE A 240 -17.18 -0.45 4.01
N GLY A 241 -16.30 -1.41 3.75
CA GLY A 241 -15.68 -2.22 4.79
C GLY A 241 -14.98 -1.38 5.86
N ALA A 242 -14.23 -0.35 5.47
CA ALA A 242 -13.46 0.50 6.37
C ALA A 242 -14.33 1.23 7.39
N PHE A 243 -15.33 2.00 6.95
CA PHE A 243 -16.13 2.77 7.91
C PHE A 243 -17.17 1.92 8.64
N LYS A 244 -17.67 0.83 8.01
CA LYS A 244 -18.52 -0.14 8.72
C LYS A 244 -17.78 -0.75 9.92
N HIS A 245 -16.51 -1.15 9.77
CA HIS A 245 -15.75 -1.74 10.87
C HIS A 245 -15.52 -0.76 12.03
N VAL A 246 -15.30 0.51 11.73
CA VAL A 246 -15.15 1.55 12.75
C VAL A 246 -16.46 1.75 13.53
N LEU A 247 -17.60 1.73 12.85
CA LEU A 247 -18.93 1.84 13.50
C LEU A 247 -19.30 0.56 14.27
N LYS A 248 -18.96 -0.61 13.75
CA LYS A 248 -19.30 -1.91 14.34
C LYS A 248 -18.43 -2.29 15.53
N TYR A 249 -17.16 -1.91 15.50
CA TYR A 249 -16.18 -2.19 16.54
C TYR A 249 -15.52 -0.88 17.02
N PRO A 250 -16.32 0.05 17.56
CA PRO A 250 -15.85 1.37 17.96
C PRO A 250 -14.91 1.29 19.17
N ASP A 251 -14.89 0.17 19.88
CA ASP A 251 -13.95 -0.17 20.96
C ASP A 251 -12.56 -0.60 20.45
N ARG A 252 -12.44 -0.98 19.16
CA ARG A 252 -11.20 -1.50 18.56
C ARG A 252 -10.57 -0.56 17.54
N PHE A 253 -11.37 0.27 16.87
CA PHE A 253 -10.90 1.17 15.81
C PHE A 253 -11.42 2.58 16.02
N LYS A 254 -10.58 3.57 15.73
CA LYS A 254 -10.90 4.99 15.94
C LYS A 254 -11.35 5.72 14.69
N ALA A 255 -10.71 5.46 13.55
CA ALA A 255 -10.90 6.28 12.37
C ALA A 255 -10.96 5.48 11.06
N ALA A 256 -11.63 6.03 10.05
CA ALA A 256 -11.67 5.51 8.70
C ALA A 256 -11.49 6.61 7.66
N ILE A 257 -10.77 6.31 6.57
CA ILE A 257 -10.88 7.02 5.29
C ILE A 257 -11.69 6.15 4.33
N ALA A 258 -12.89 6.61 3.96
CA ALA A 258 -13.88 5.88 3.18
C ALA A 258 -14.09 6.56 1.82
N SER A 259 -13.45 6.05 0.77
CA SER A 259 -13.46 6.66 -0.56
C SER A 259 -14.51 6.03 -1.49
N GLY A 260 -15.36 6.83 -2.13
CA GLY A 260 -16.32 6.40 -3.16
C GLY A 260 -17.25 5.26 -2.70
N VAL A 261 -17.90 5.42 -1.55
CA VAL A 261 -18.59 4.33 -0.84
C VAL A 261 -20.10 4.33 -1.03
N ASP A 262 -20.66 3.12 -1.02
CA ASP A 262 -22.06 2.92 -0.64
C ASP A 262 -22.22 2.94 0.88
N ILE A 263 -23.46 3.08 1.35
CA ILE A 263 -23.79 3.23 2.78
C ILE A 263 -24.64 2.09 3.36
N VAL A 264 -24.94 1.08 2.55
CA VAL A 264 -25.70 -0.12 2.96
C VAL A 264 -25.04 -1.38 2.41
N PRO A 265 -25.15 -2.53 3.10
CA PRO A 265 -24.68 -3.81 2.57
C PRO A 265 -25.52 -4.23 1.36
N ASP A 266 -24.87 -4.80 0.35
CA ASP A 266 -25.51 -5.14 -0.93
C ASP A 266 -25.06 -6.49 -1.51
N SER A 267 -24.30 -7.29 -0.75
CA SER A 267 -23.88 -8.61 -1.21
C SER A 267 -25.05 -9.53 -1.56
N PRO A 268 -25.07 -10.14 -2.76
CA PRO A 268 -26.08 -11.14 -3.08
C PRO A 268 -25.94 -12.39 -2.19
N LEU A 269 -24.79 -12.57 -1.52
CA LEU A 269 -24.57 -13.68 -0.60
C LEU A 269 -25.46 -13.60 0.65
N TRP A 270 -25.98 -12.42 0.99
CA TRP A 270 -26.95 -12.26 2.07
C TRP A 270 -28.25 -13.06 1.83
N LYS A 271 -28.58 -13.40 0.57
CA LYS A 271 -29.77 -14.19 0.20
C LYS A 271 -31.07 -13.64 0.81
N GLY A 272 -31.16 -12.32 0.96
CA GLY A 272 -32.32 -11.65 1.57
C GLY A 272 -32.41 -11.73 3.09
N ASN A 273 -31.35 -12.15 3.79
CA ASN A 273 -31.29 -12.14 5.26
C ASN A 273 -31.15 -10.71 5.78
N THR A 274 -32.28 -10.01 5.91
CA THR A 274 -32.34 -8.60 6.33
C THR A 274 -31.79 -8.39 7.74
N GLN A 275 -32.01 -9.32 8.67
CA GLN A 275 -31.48 -9.21 10.03
C GLN A 275 -29.95 -9.16 10.04
N ALA A 276 -29.30 -10.09 9.34
CA ALA A 276 -27.83 -10.10 9.27
C ALA A 276 -27.27 -8.90 8.50
N MET A 277 -28.02 -8.40 7.50
CA MET A 277 -27.68 -7.15 6.81
C MET A 277 -27.77 -5.94 7.74
N ASP A 278 -28.82 -5.82 8.57
CA ASP A 278 -28.98 -4.72 9.52
C ASP A 278 -27.84 -4.67 10.56
N GLU A 279 -27.39 -5.84 11.03
CA GLU A 279 -26.20 -5.96 11.91
C GLU A 279 -24.88 -5.54 11.24
N ASN A 280 -24.89 -5.33 9.93
CA ASN A 280 -23.76 -4.87 9.13
C ASN A 280 -24.07 -3.57 8.38
N ASN A 281 -25.20 -2.92 8.67
CA ASN A 281 -25.62 -1.68 8.02
C ASN A 281 -25.04 -0.47 8.76
N PRO A 282 -24.19 0.34 8.12
CA PRO A 282 -23.61 1.52 8.75
C PRO A 282 -24.61 2.53 9.33
N GLU A 283 -25.77 2.74 8.70
CA GLU A 283 -26.81 3.62 9.24
C GLU A 283 -27.32 3.09 10.59
N LYS A 284 -27.57 1.78 10.68
CA LYS A 284 -28.03 1.12 11.92
C LYS A 284 -26.95 1.04 12.99
N LEU A 285 -25.71 0.80 12.59
CA LEU A 285 -24.57 0.80 13.51
C LEU A 285 -24.33 2.20 14.09
N ALA A 286 -24.44 3.25 13.27
CA ALA A 286 -24.30 4.63 13.73
C ALA A 286 -25.47 5.05 14.64
N GLU A 287 -26.71 4.72 14.27
CA GLU A 287 -27.90 4.94 15.11
C GLU A 287 -27.70 4.35 16.51
N LYS A 288 -27.32 3.06 16.57
CA LYS A 288 -27.02 2.37 17.82
C LYS A 288 -25.89 3.03 18.61
N LEU A 289 -24.76 3.35 17.96
CA LEU A 289 -23.62 3.98 18.62
C LEU A 289 -23.97 5.33 19.25
N ILE A 290 -24.84 6.11 18.58
CA ILE A 290 -25.31 7.40 19.07
C ILE A 290 -26.26 7.22 20.25
N GLU A 291 -27.19 6.27 20.18
CA GLU A 291 -28.14 5.97 21.26
C GLU A 291 -27.44 5.46 22.53
N GLU A 292 -26.43 4.61 22.37
CA GLU A 292 -25.66 4.05 23.49
C GLU A 292 -24.61 5.04 24.05
N GLY A 293 -24.31 6.13 23.35
CA GLY A 293 -23.28 7.09 23.75
C GLY A 293 -21.88 6.46 23.81
N GLY A 294 -21.55 5.60 22.83
CA GLY A 294 -20.26 4.91 22.79
C GLY A 294 -19.08 5.84 22.47
N PRO A 295 -17.86 5.29 22.27
CA PRO A 295 -16.65 6.10 22.09
C PRO A 295 -16.65 6.84 20.74
N ASP A 296 -15.96 7.98 20.70
CA ASP A 296 -15.82 8.79 19.49
C ASP A 296 -15.15 8.02 18.34
N VAL A 297 -15.80 8.04 17.17
CA VAL A 297 -15.30 7.51 15.90
C VAL A 297 -15.23 8.59 14.84
N TYR A 298 -14.24 8.49 13.94
CA TYR A 298 -13.92 9.54 12.97
C TYR A 298 -13.93 9.00 11.55
N ILE A 299 -14.87 9.43 10.73
CA ILE A 299 -15.04 8.95 9.35
C ILE A 299 -14.78 10.10 8.36
N ASN A 300 -13.69 10.00 7.60
CA ASN A 300 -13.41 10.87 6.47
C ASN A 300 -13.97 10.22 5.20
N PHE A 301 -15.07 10.75 4.67
CA PHE A 301 -15.54 10.36 3.35
C PHE A 301 -14.70 11.06 2.28
N GLN A 302 -14.42 10.37 1.17
CA GLN A 302 -13.79 10.98 0.00
C GLN A 302 -14.57 10.68 -1.26
N ILE A 303 -14.69 11.65 -2.15
CA ILE A 303 -15.30 11.43 -3.46
C ILE A 303 -14.78 12.41 -4.51
N GLY A 304 -14.54 11.92 -5.72
CA GLY A 304 -14.19 12.71 -6.88
C GLY A 304 -15.40 13.38 -7.53
N THR A 305 -15.21 14.55 -8.13
CA THR A 305 -16.30 15.29 -8.76
C THR A 305 -16.83 14.67 -10.06
N LYS A 306 -16.13 13.69 -10.64
CA LYS A 306 -16.61 12.90 -11.79
C LYS A 306 -17.26 11.58 -11.38
N GLU A 307 -17.41 11.34 -10.07
CA GLU A 307 -18.13 10.19 -9.52
C GLU A 307 -19.58 10.55 -9.22
N THR A 308 -20.43 9.53 -9.10
CA THR A 308 -21.79 9.65 -8.55
C THR A 308 -21.81 9.10 -7.12
N GLY A 309 -22.85 9.39 -6.33
CA GLY A 309 -22.97 8.86 -4.97
C GLY A 309 -22.50 9.81 -3.87
N ARG A 310 -22.11 11.05 -4.20
CA ARG A 310 -21.72 12.07 -3.21
C ARG A 310 -22.84 12.31 -2.19
N GLU A 311 -24.07 12.34 -2.69
CA GLU A 311 -25.29 12.52 -1.92
C GLU A 311 -25.47 11.45 -0.84
N LYS A 312 -24.94 10.23 -1.03
CA LYS A 312 -25.03 9.15 -0.04
C LYS A 312 -24.17 9.47 1.19
N ALA A 313 -22.93 9.90 0.97
CA ALA A 313 -22.04 10.33 2.05
C ALA A 313 -22.62 11.57 2.76
N GLU A 314 -23.07 12.58 1.99
CA GLU A 314 -23.68 13.78 2.58
C GLU A 314 -24.94 13.48 3.39
N LYS A 315 -25.80 12.56 2.92
CA LYS A 315 -26.96 12.08 3.67
C LYS A 315 -26.51 11.44 4.99
N PHE A 316 -25.57 10.50 4.95
CA PHE A 316 -25.07 9.83 6.15
C PHE A 316 -24.51 10.84 7.16
N MET A 317 -23.69 11.79 6.70
CA MET A 317 -23.13 12.85 7.55
C MET A 317 -24.22 13.72 8.19
N LYS A 318 -25.26 14.07 7.43
CA LYS A 318 -26.36 14.88 7.92
C LYS A 318 -27.19 14.15 9.00
N GLU A 319 -27.47 12.86 8.79
CA GLU A 319 -28.36 12.09 9.67
C GLU A 319 -27.62 11.53 10.90
N TYR A 320 -26.36 11.12 10.72
CA TYR A 320 -25.59 10.38 11.72
C TYR A 320 -24.31 11.08 12.17
N GLY A 321 -23.90 12.21 11.57
CA GLY A 321 -22.72 12.97 11.98
C GLY A 321 -22.93 13.79 13.26
N ARG A 322 -23.28 13.13 14.36
CA ARG A 322 -23.60 13.72 15.66
C ARG A 322 -23.17 12.81 16.82
N GLY A 323 -23.07 13.38 18.01
CA GLY A 323 -22.64 12.66 19.20
C GLY A 323 -21.25 12.04 18.97
N PRO A 324 -21.07 10.73 19.17
CA PRO A 324 -19.77 10.07 19.00
C PRO A 324 -19.34 9.87 17.53
N VAL A 325 -20.20 10.16 16.55
CA VAL A 325 -19.89 9.92 15.13
C VAL A 325 -19.46 11.24 14.48
N HIS A 326 -18.14 11.41 14.33
CA HIS A 326 -17.54 12.58 13.71
C HIS A 326 -17.26 12.32 12.23
N THR A 327 -17.76 13.20 11.35
CA THR A 327 -17.63 12.98 9.90
C THR A 327 -17.11 14.21 9.16
N THR A 328 -16.43 13.99 8.05
CA THR A 328 -16.06 15.03 7.08
C THR A 328 -16.08 14.48 5.65
N LEU A 329 -16.09 15.37 4.65
CA LEU A 329 -16.08 15.01 3.23
C LEU A 329 -14.94 15.71 2.49
N GLN A 330 -13.99 14.93 1.98
CA GLN A 330 -12.97 15.38 1.03
C GLN A 330 -13.51 15.27 -0.40
N VAL A 331 -13.83 16.40 -1.02
CA VAL A 331 -14.22 16.46 -2.43
C VAL A 331 -12.98 16.65 -3.30
N ILE A 332 -12.69 15.67 -4.14
CA ILE A 332 -11.49 15.64 -4.97
C ILE A 332 -11.83 16.22 -6.34
N GLN A 333 -11.40 17.46 -6.59
CA GLN A 333 -11.68 18.15 -7.86
C GLN A 333 -11.10 17.39 -9.05
N ASP A 334 -11.91 17.20 -10.09
CA ASP A 334 -11.62 16.36 -11.26
C ASP A 334 -11.29 14.90 -10.93
N GLY A 335 -11.65 14.45 -9.72
CA GLY A 335 -11.44 13.09 -9.25
C GLY A 335 -12.41 12.10 -9.90
N GLU A 336 -11.93 10.88 -10.10
CA GLU A 336 -12.66 9.76 -10.68
C GLU A 336 -12.66 8.58 -9.69
N HIS A 337 -13.48 7.56 -9.98
CA HIS A 337 -13.64 6.36 -9.14
C HIS A 337 -12.42 5.41 -9.22
N ASN A 338 -11.25 5.87 -8.78
CA ASN A 338 -10.01 5.11 -8.88
C ASN A 338 -8.99 5.45 -7.78
N GLY A 339 -8.07 4.50 -7.55
CA GLY A 339 -7.06 4.62 -6.49
C GLY A 339 -6.13 5.83 -6.63
N LYS A 340 -5.86 6.35 -7.84
CA LYS A 340 -5.01 7.54 -8.02
C LYS A 340 -5.71 8.79 -7.51
N SER A 341 -6.99 8.97 -7.86
CA SER A 341 -7.80 10.08 -7.37
C SER A 341 -7.93 10.01 -5.85
N TYR A 342 -8.21 8.83 -5.28
CA TYR A 342 -8.32 8.68 -3.82
C TYR A 342 -7.00 8.94 -3.09
N VAL A 343 -5.85 8.48 -3.60
CA VAL A 343 -4.53 8.84 -3.02
C VAL A 343 -4.29 10.34 -3.10
N ARG A 344 -4.71 11.01 -4.17
CA ARG A 344 -4.65 12.47 -4.25
C ARG A 344 -5.50 13.11 -3.13
N GLY A 345 -6.74 12.69 -2.95
CA GLY A 345 -7.59 13.16 -1.85
C GLY A 345 -6.99 12.91 -0.45
N MET A 346 -6.31 11.78 -0.28
CA MET A 346 -5.57 11.46 0.95
C MET A 346 -4.48 12.49 1.24
N ARG A 347 -3.72 12.90 0.21
CA ARG A 347 -2.70 13.95 0.30
C ARG A 347 -3.28 15.34 0.50
N GLU A 348 -4.45 15.62 -0.06
CA GLU A 348 -5.12 16.92 0.04
C GLU A 348 -5.66 17.22 1.44
N GLY A 349 -5.97 16.19 2.25
CA GLY A 349 -6.41 16.44 3.62
C GLY A 349 -6.90 15.22 4.41
N ALA A 350 -7.28 14.11 3.76
CA ALA A 350 -7.88 13.01 4.53
C ALA A 350 -6.89 12.32 5.47
N LEU A 351 -5.61 12.17 5.08
CA LEU A 351 -4.57 11.66 5.98
C LEU A 351 -4.37 12.60 7.17
N GLU A 352 -4.31 13.91 6.91
CA GLU A 352 -4.12 14.91 7.97
C GLU A 352 -5.27 14.87 8.97
N TRP A 353 -6.50 14.77 8.48
CA TRP A 353 -7.69 14.78 9.31
C TRP A 353 -7.73 13.60 10.28
N ILE A 354 -7.50 12.36 9.82
CA ILE A 354 -7.44 11.20 10.73
C ILE A 354 -6.20 11.26 11.65
N SER A 355 -5.09 11.82 11.15
CA SER A 355 -3.84 11.92 11.92
C SER A 355 -3.97 12.81 13.15
N LYS A 356 -4.81 13.85 13.09
CA LYS A 356 -5.07 14.77 14.20
C LYS A 356 -5.79 14.13 15.39
N VAL A 357 -6.46 12.99 15.18
CA VAL A 357 -7.26 12.33 16.21
C VAL A 357 -6.64 11.01 16.69
N MET A 358 -5.54 10.57 16.08
CA MET A 358 -4.88 9.29 16.37
C MET A 358 -3.60 9.46 17.18
N LEU A 359 -3.16 8.38 17.83
CA LEU A 359 -1.89 8.38 18.57
C LEU A 359 -0.68 8.39 17.63
N ALA A 360 0.21 9.36 17.84
CA ALA A 360 1.46 9.52 17.11
C ALA A 360 2.60 8.76 17.79
N PRO A 361 3.57 8.20 17.03
CA PRO A 361 4.78 7.68 17.64
C PRO A 361 5.55 8.81 18.34
N THR A 362 6.23 8.49 19.44
CA THR A 362 6.99 9.46 20.23
C THR A 362 8.48 9.13 20.17
N PRO A 363 9.35 10.03 19.68
CA PRO A 363 10.79 9.80 19.69
C PRO A 363 11.36 9.81 21.12
N ASP A 364 12.51 9.16 21.29
CA ASP A 364 13.36 9.25 22.47
C ASP A 364 14.24 10.49 22.34
N PRO A 365 14.02 11.54 23.15
CA PRO A 365 14.77 12.79 23.02
C PRO A 365 16.27 12.62 23.33
N ALA A 366 16.65 11.50 23.95
CA ALA A 366 18.06 11.18 24.22
C ALA A 366 18.79 10.59 23.00
N VAL A 367 18.07 10.18 21.95
CA VAL A 367 18.64 9.61 20.72
C VAL A 367 18.59 10.68 19.64
N ARG A 368 19.76 11.12 19.18
CA ARG A 368 19.93 12.16 18.15
C ARG A 368 20.25 11.57 16.78
#